data_AF-A0A2I4C4H8-F1
#
_entry.id   AF-A0A2I4C4H8-F1
#
_cell.length_a   1.000
_cell.length_b   1.000
_cell.length_c   1.000
_cell.angle_alpha   90.00
_cell.angle_beta   90.00
_cell.angle_gamma   90.00
#
_symmetry.space_group_name_H-M   'P 1'
#
loop_
_entity.id
_entity.type
_entity.pdbx_description
1 polymer ?
#
loop_
_entity_poly.entity_id
_entity_poly.type
_entity_poly.pdbx_seq_one_letter_code
_entity_poly.pdbx_strand_id
1 'polypeptide(L)'
;MELQDLLTSLCATSRNTLILGDFNIHVHSTNNRSAAEFLELLDGLHLTQHVSVPTHTRGHTLDLVITDNAPISNLQVEDLGVSDHKLISMTLPLTKTYMQTKRKIQFRSLKAIDLILFNQDIQDISLNTKFASVNDYVNHYNSSLRSILDTHAPVKTRTVTFSRSAPWFTSELRRMKTAGRALERQFISSGLLVHKQAYRKHQRTYSRALTAARSHYFSLKISNSRGNSKQLFSEINSLVKPSTYTPTDTSIDHCNRFMNFFINKVASIQSALPVIAESQDDITLPIQSNSFSALSVVTQSVVEKIIKSMNASTCVLDPLPTTLLKSSITAICPLITTIINQSLRDSQVPPSLKTAVIHPYLKKPSLDPNILAHYRPVSKLPFISKVLEKVVAAPGSPPECLMNSWCFDAEED
;
A
#
# COMPACT_ATOMS: atom_id res chain seq x y z
N MET A 1 1.62 48.99 -0.33
CA MET A 1 0.18 48.70 -0.19
C MET A 1 -0.02 47.20 -0.03
N GLU A 2 0.21 46.36 -1.04
CA GLU A 2 -0.05 44.89 -0.93
C GLU A 2 0.68 44.18 0.24
N LEU A 3 1.97 44.45 0.47
CA LEU A 3 2.72 43.81 1.57
C LEU A 3 2.23 44.28 2.95
N GLN A 4 1.90 45.56 3.10
CA GLN A 4 1.40 46.12 4.35
C GLN A 4 0.03 45.53 4.70
N ASP A 5 -0.87 45.41 3.72
CA ASP A 5 -2.18 44.81 3.91
C ASP A 5 -2.06 43.34 4.31
N LEU A 6 -1.14 42.61 3.67
CA LEU A 6 -0.82 41.22 4.00
C LEU A 6 -0.30 41.07 5.43
N LEU A 7 0.72 41.86 5.81
CA LEU A 7 1.30 41.80 7.16
C LEU A 7 0.27 42.16 8.23
N THR A 8 -0.55 43.17 7.98
CA THR A 8 -1.63 43.59 8.89
C THR A 8 -2.66 42.47 9.06
N SER A 9 -3.09 41.84 7.96
CA SER A 9 -4.03 40.70 8.00
C SER A 9 -3.45 39.50 8.75
N LEU A 10 -2.17 39.18 8.54
CA LEU A 10 -1.49 38.07 9.22
C LEU A 10 -1.43 38.30 10.74
N CYS A 11 -1.03 39.50 11.16
CA CYS A 11 -0.96 39.87 12.58
C CYS A 11 -2.34 39.89 13.23
N ALA A 12 -3.39 40.26 12.50
CA ALA A 12 -4.76 40.24 13.01
C ALA A 12 -5.33 38.81 13.16
N THR A 13 -4.87 37.86 12.34
CA THR A 13 -5.46 36.50 12.27
C THR A 13 -4.69 35.48 13.12
N SER A 14 -3.41 35.72 13.38
CA SER A 14 -2.51 34.77 14.04
C SER A 14 -1.98 35.31 15.36
N ARG A 15 -1.92 34.47 16.40
CA ARG A 15 -1.35 34.87 17.71
C ARG A 15 0.18 34.93 17.72
N ASN A 16 0.80 34.05 16.93
CA ASN A 16 2.25 33.97 16.76
C ASN A 16 2.54 33.88 15.26
N THR A 17 3.26 34.85 14.74
CA THR A 17 3.58 35.02 13.34
C THR A 17 5.07 34.84 13.14
N LEU A 18 5.43 33.98 12.20
CA LEU A 18 6.80 33.77 11.74
C LEU A 18 6.82 33.92 10.23
N ILE A 19 7.58 34.90 9.75
CA ILE A 19 7.70 35.22 8.33
C ILE A 19 9.14 34.97 7.92
N LEU A 20 9.30 34.17 6.87
CA LEU A 20 10.58 33.70 6.36
C LEU A 20 10.61 33.87 4.85
N GLY A 21 11.74 34.31 4.31
CA GLY A 21 11.95 34.31 2.87
C GLY A 21 13.02 35.29 2.42
N ASP A 22 13.26 35.27 1.11
CA ASP A 22 14.06 36.27 0.41
C ASP A 22 13.17 37.45 0.03
N PHE A 23 13.41 38.60 0.64
CA PHE A 23 12.62 39.81 0.41
C PHE A 23 13.16 40.67 -0.73
N ASN A 24 14.34 40.37 -1.28
CA ASN A 24 15.04 41.23 -2.25
C ASN A 24 15.18 42.71 -1.80
N ILE A 25 15.10 42.98 -0.50
CA ILE A 25 15.28 44.31 0.10
C ILE A 25 16.61 44.31 0.85
N HIS A 26 17.47 45.27 0.54
CA HIS A 26 18.76 45.43 1.21
C HIS A 26 18.59 46.09 2.58
N VAL A 27 18.05 45.36 3.56
CA VAL A 27 17.72 45.86 4.90
C VAL A 27 18.90 46.42 5.70
N HIS A 28 20.13 46.06 5.31
CA HIS A 28 21.37 46.53 5.90
C HIS A 28 21.85 47.88 5.34
N SER A 29 21.25 48.38 4.26
CA SER A 29 21.67 49.61 3.60
C SER A 29 20.96 50.82 4.22
N THR A 30 21.68 51.60 5.02
CA THR A 30 21.17 52.81 5.69
C THR A 30 20.73 53.90 4.72
N ASN A 31 21.18 53.85 3.47
CA ASN A 31 20.84 54.82 2.43
C ASN A 31 19.66 54.38 1.54
N ASN A 32 19.05 53.23 1.83
CA ASN A 32 17.93 52.71 1.05
C ASN A 32 16.60 53.09 1.71
N ARG A 33 15.88 54.03 1.08
CA ARG A 33 14.55 54.49 1.53
C ARG A 33 13.55 53.34 1.67
N SER A 34 13.54 52.39 0.74
CA SER A 34 12.63 51.25 0.80
C SER A 34 12.94 50.30 1.96
N ALA A 35 14.21 50.19 2.35
CA ALA A 35 14.59 49.44 3.55
C ALA A 35 14.13 50.16 4.83
N ALA A 36 14.26 51.48 4.89
CA ALA A 36 13.80 52.28 6.01
C ALA A 36 12.26 52.21 6.17
N GLU A 37 11.51 52.43 5.09
CA GLU A 37 10.03 52.31 5.08
C GLU A 37 9.57 50.89 5.47
N PHE A 38 10.31 49.86 5.04
CA PHE A 38 10.01 48.48 5.41
C PHE A 38 10.26 48.21 6.90
N LEU A 39 11.38 48.68 7.46
CA LEU A 39 11.68 48.52 8.89
C LEU A 39 10.71 49.31 9.77
N GLU A 40 10.29 50.50 9.34
CA GLU A 40 9.25 51.30 10.02
C GLU A 40 7.88 50.59 10.01
N LEU A 41 7.52 49.96 8.89
CA LEU A 41 6.32 49.12 8.80
C LEU A 41 6.38 47.93 9.77
N LEU A 42 7.53 47.26 9.87
CA LEU A 42 7.71 46.16 10.82
C LEU A 42 7.55 46.65 12.26
N ASP A 43 8.19 47.77 12.60
CA ASP A 43 8.10 48.38 13.93
C ASP A 43 6.65 48.76 14.29
N GLY A 44 5.94 49.38 13.35
CA GLY A 44 4.52 49.74 13.52
C GLY A 44 3.57 48.54 13.69
N LEU A 45 3.99 47.34 13.28
CA LEU A 45 3.26 46.09 13.48
C LEU A 45 3.83 45.24 14.63
N HIS A 46 4.78 45.77 15.40
CA HIS A 46 5.51 45.06 16.46
C HIS A 46 6.18 43.77 15.96
N LEU A 47 6.67 43.78 14.72
CA LEU A 47 7.42 42.71 14.10
C LEU A 47 8.93 42.98 14.23
N THR A 48 9.66 42.00 14.74
CA THR A 48 11.11 42.05 14.89
C THR A 48 11.79 41.24 13.79
N GLN A 49 12.68 41.86 13.02
CA GLN A 49 13.59 41.18 12.13
C GLN A 49 14.85 40.73 12.91
N HIS A 50 15.26 39.47 12.76
CA HIS A 50 16.30 38.86 13.60
C HIS A 50 17.66 38.64 12.92
N VAL A 51 17.74 38.77 11.59
CA VAL A 51 18.97 38.47 10.83
C VAL A 51 19.81 39.73 10.64
N SER A 52 20.90 39.84 11.38
CA SER A 52 21.80 41.01 11.35
C SER A 52 23.05 40.83 10.48
N VAL A 53 23.29 39.64 9.94
CA VAL A 53 24.50 39.30 9.17
C VAL A 53 24.17 39.04 7.69
N PRO A 54 25.13 39.22 6.77
CA PRO A 54 24.92 38.94 5.35
C PRO A 54 24.50 37.49 5.09
N THR A 55 23.39 37.30 4.41
CA THR A 55 22.84 35.99 4.01
C THR A 55 23.20 35.62 2.58
N HIS A 56 23.71 36.56 1.78
CA HIS A 56 24.21 36.32 0.43
C HIS A 56 25.73 36.41 0.36
N THR A 57 26.35 35.63 -0.53
CA THR A 57 27.81 35.61 -0.75
C THR A 57 28.40 36.95 -1.20
N ARG A 58 27.58 37.83 -1.79
CA ARG A 58 27.94 39.22 -2.16
C ARG A 58 27.87 40.22 -0.99
N GLY A 59 27.57 39.77 0.23
CA GLY A 59 27.56 40.63 1.42
C GLY A 59 26.21 41.28 1.75
N HIS A 60 25.14 40.90 1.07
CA HIS A 60 23.80 41.42 1.34
C HIS A 60 23.00 40.55 2.32
N THR A 61 22.14 41.18 3.11
CA THR A 61 21.07 40.54 3.89
C THR A 61 19.78 40.62 3.09
N LEU A 62 19.37 39.50 2.47
CA LEU A 62 18.18 39.40 1.62
C LEU A 62 17.14 38.44 2.22
N ASP A 63 17.62 37.30 2.72
CA ASP A 63 16.83 36.35 3.50
C ASP A 63 16.56 36.88 4.92
N LEU A 64 15.30 37.07 5.28
CA LEU A 64 14.88 37.62 6.57
C LEU A 64 14.14 36.59 7.41
N VAL A 65 14.31 36.70 8.73
CA VAL A 65 13.50 36.03 9.75
C VAL A 65 12.79 37.11 10.54
N ILE A 66 11.47 37.17 10.45
CA ILE A 66 10.65 38.19 11.09
C ILE A 66 9.63 37.51 11.99
N THR A 67 9.49 37.97 13.23
CA THR A 67 8.50 37.45 14.17
C THR A 67 7.78 38.55 14.92
N ASP A 68 6.58 38.26 15.40
CA ASP A 68 6.00 38.98 16.52
C ASP A 68 6.59 38.44 17.85
N ASN A 69 5.83 37.61 18.56
CA ASN A 69 6.11 36.93 19.81
C ASN A 69 6.52 35.45 19.61
N ALA A 70 6.69 34.97 18.38
CA ALA A 70 7.09 33.59 18.13
C ALA A 70 8.45 33.27 18.81
N PRO A 71 8.53 32.24 19.68
CA PRO A 71 9.72 31.98 20.48
C PRO A 71 10.80 31.28 19.66
N ILE A 72 11.53 32.04 18.84
CA ILE A 72 12.69 31.54 18.11
C ILE A 72 13.96 31.61 18.98
N SER A 73 14.87 30.65 18.77
CA SER A 73 16.17 30.62 19.44
C SER A 73 17.24 30.01 18.52
N ASN A 74 18.52 30.16 18.89
CA ASN A 74 19.66 29.59 18.15
C ASN A 74 19.67 29.97 16.67
N LEU A 75 19.39 31.24 16.33
CA LEU A 75 19.48 31.72 14.95
C LEU A 75 20.95 31.77 14.53
N GLN A 76 21.28 31.06 13.45
CA GLN A 76 22.63 30.98 12.90
C GLN A 76 22.58 31.13 11.38
N VAL A 77 23.62 31.76 10.81
CA VAL A 77 23.79 31.93 9.37
C VAL A 77 25.08 31.24 8.93
N GLU A 78 24.95 30.18 8.15
CA GLU A 78 26.06 29.31 7.76
C GLU A 78 26.27 29.24 6.24
N ASP A 79 27.50 29.44 5.79
CA ASP A 79 27.86 29.25 4.38
C ASP A 79 28.19 27.78 4.07
N LEU A 80 27.16 27.05 3.63
CA LEU A 80 27.29 25.66 3.15
C LEU A 80 28.02 25.55 1.80
N GLY A 81 28.18 26.63 1.04
CA GLY A 81 28.85 26.66 -0.26
C GLY A 81 28.12 25.89 -1.37
N VAL A 82 26.83 25.60 -1.17
CA VAL A 82 25.95 24.92 -2.13
C VAL A 82 25.13 25.88 -3.00
N SER A 83 24.97 27.12 -2.53
CA SER A 83 24.31 28.24 -3.21
C SER A 83 25.11 29.51 -2.95
N ASP A 84 24.74 30.58 -3.65
CA ASP A 84 25.08 31.97 -3.37
C ASP A 84 24.35 32.55 -2.14
N HIS A 85 23.29 31.89 -1.67
CA HIS A 85 22.66 32.11 -0.37
C HIS A 85 23.26 31.22 0.73
N LYS A 86 23.29 31.72 1.96
CA LYS A 86 23.70 31.04 3.18
C LYS A 86 22.49 30.39 3.85
N LEU A 87 22.71 29.29 4.56
CA LEU A 87 21.69 28.64 5.36
C LEU A 87 21.37 29.50 6.58
N ILE A 88 20.10 29.82 6.79
CA ILE A 88 19.60 30.33 8.06
C ILE A 88 18.98 29.16 8.82
N SER A 89 19.51 28.85 9.99
CA SER A 89 18.95 27.84 10.89
C SER A 89 18.48 28.47 12.18
N MET A 90 17.34 28.04 12.69
CA MET A 90 16.79 28.47 13.98
C MET A 90 15.97 27.34 14.61
N THR A 91 15.74 27.44 15.92
CA THR A 91 14.92 26.52 16.69
C THR A 91 13.60 27.19 17.06
N LEU A 92 12.49 26.53 16.73
CA LEU A 92 11.14 26.94 17.09
C LEU A 92 10.44 25.77 17.82
N PRO A 93 9.97 25.93 19.06
CA PRO A 93 9.23 24.90 19.76
C PRO A 93 7.82 24.80 19.17
N LEU A 94 7.52 23.64 18.59
CA LEU A 94 6.21 23.34 18.04
C LEU A 94 5.59 22.16 18.80
N THR A 95 4.34 22.32 19.25
CA THR A 95 3.56 21.19 19.78
C THR A 95 3.22 20.26 18.63
N LYS A 96 3.82 19.07 18.61
CA LYS A 96 3.64 18.11 17.52
C LYS A 96 2.23 17.52 17.56
N THR A 97 1.33 17.99 16.71
CA THR A 97 -0.03 17.44 16.56
C THR A 97 -0.07 16.08 15.84
N TYR A 98 1.02 15.71 15.15
CA TYR A 98 1.07 14.47 14.35
C TYR A 98 2.19 13.53 14.82
N MET A 99 1.80 12.43 15.47
CA MET A 99 2.68 11.29 15.68
C MET A 99 2.70 10.45 14.39
N GLN A 100 3.89 10.24 13.81
CA GLN A 100 4.05 9.21 12.79
C GLN A 100 3.57 7.88 13.40
N THR A 101 2.46 7.36 12.90
CA THR A 101 1.87 6.14 13.45
C THR A 101 2.83 4.98 13.21
N LYS A 102 3.47 4.55 14.29
CA LYS A 102 4.22 3.30 14.31
C LYS A 102 3.21 2.18 14.16
N ARG A 103 3.36 1.35 13.12
CA ARG A 103 2.51 0.19 12.90
C ARG A 103 3.31 -1.07 13.23
N LYS A 104 2.74 -1.95 14.04
CA LYS A 104 3.23 -3.33 14.15
C LYS A 104 2.78 -4.06 12.89
N ILE A 105 3.73 -4.62 12.15
CA ILE A 105 3.47 -5.51 11.02
C ILE A 105 3.89 -6.92 11.39
N GLN A 106 3.17 -7.90 10.88
CA GLN A 106 3.52 -9.32 10.95
C GLN A 106 3.93 -9.79 9.56
N PHE A 107 4.99 -10.60 9.47
CA PHE A 107 5.48 -11.13 8.20
C PHE A 107 6.20 -12.47 8.41
N ARG A 108 6.29 -13.26 7.34
CA ARG A 108 7.07 -14.52 7.30
C ARG A 108 8.20 -14.37 6.29
N SER A 109 9.33 -15.01 6.56
CA SER A 109 10.49 -15.01 5.66
C SER A 109 10.38 -16.12 4.61
N LEU A 110 9.34 -16.09 3.78
CA LEU A 110 9.02 -17.17 2.85
C LEU A 110 10.16 -17.51 1.86
N LYS A 111 10.98 -16.51 1.51
CA LYS A 111 12.12 -16.69 0.60
C LYS A 111 13.30 -17.45 1.23
N ALA A 112 13.30 -17.60 2.55
CA ALA A 112 14.35 -18.30 3.29
C ALA A 112 13.96 -19.75 3.62
N ILE A 113 12.80 -20.22 3.16
CA ILE A 113 12.36 -21.60 3.34
C ILE A 113 13.29 -22.51 2.53
N ASP A 114 13.83 -23.54 3.18
CA ASP A 114 14.49 -24.65 2.50
C ASP A 114 13.41 -25.55 1.87
N LEU A 115 13.29 -25.48 0.55
CA LEU A 115 12.27 -26.23 -0.18
C LEU A 115 12.49 -27.74 -0.12
N ILE A 116 13.71 -28.23 0.12
CA ILE A 116 13.96 -29.68 0.19
C ILE A 116 13.35 -30.23 1.48
N LEU A 117 13.71 -29.65 2.63
CA LEU A 117 13.16 -30.06 3.92
C LEU A 117 11.65 -29.81 4.01
N PHE A 118 11.19 -28.68 3.48
CA PHE A 118 9.76 -28.35 3.44
C PHE A 118 8.96 -29.38 2.64
N ASN A 119 9.46 -29.81 1.48
CA ASN A 119 8.79 -30.84 0.69
C ASN A 119 8.83 -32.23 1.35
N GLN A 120 9.89 -32.54 2.10
CA GLN A 120 10.01 -33.79 2.83
C GLN A 120 8.94 -33.89 3.94
N ASP A 121 8.80 -32.86 4.77
CA ASP A 121 7.78 -32.82 5.83
C ASP A 121 6.35 -32.95 5.26
N ILE A 122 6.11 -32.40 4.06
CA ILE A 122 4.83 -32.52 3.36
C ILE A 122 4.57 -33.95 2.86
N GLN A 123 5.61 -34.64 2.39
CA GLN A 123 5.47 -36.02 1.94
C GLN A 123 5.15 -36.94 3.13
N ASP A 124 5.77 -36.70 4.29
CA ASP A 124 5.58 -37.51 5.49
C ASP A 124 4.12 -37.47 6.00
N ILE A 125 3.47 -36.32 5.93
CA ILE A 125 2.03 -36.20 6.28
C ILE A 125 1.12 -36.83 5.21
N SER A 126 1.54 -36.83 3.94
CA SER A 126 0.71 -37.33 2.83
C SER A 126 0.63 -38.86 2.77
N LEU A 127 1.65 -39.56 3.30
CA LEU A 127 1.77 -41.02 3.20
C LEU A 127 0.91 -41.79 4.24
N ASN A 128 0.52 -41.15 5.33
CA ASN A 128 0.06 -41.86 6.54
C ASN A 128 -1.42 -41.65 6.91
N THR A 129 -2.21 -40.99 6.06
CA THR A 129 -3.56 -40.56 6.48
C THR A 129 -4.67 -41.10 5.60
N LYS A 130 -5.52 -41.94 6.21
CA LYS A 130 -6.86 -42.26 5.72
C LYS A 130 -7.88 -41.72 6.69
N PHE A 131 -8.78 -40.88 6.20
CA PHE A 131 -9.89 -40.35 6.98
C PHE A 131 -11.23 -40.85 6.42
N ALA A 132 -12.26 -40.82 7.27
CA ALA A 132 -13.60 -41.27 6.92
C ALA A 132 -14.40 -40.21 6.14
N SER A 133 -14.14 -38.92 6.36
CA SER A 133 -14.85 -37.82 5.70
C SER A 133 -13.92 -36.91 4.91
N VAL A 134 -14.45 -36.28 3.85
CA VAL A 134 -13.75 -35.23 3.11
C VAL A 134 -13.38 -34.03 4.00
N ASN A 135 -14.20 -33.71 5.01
CA ASN A 135 -13.96 -32.61 5.94
C ASN A 135 -12.68 -32.85 6.76
N ASP A 136 -12.47 -34.09 7.22
CA ASP A 136 -11.28 -34.47 7.97
C ASP A 136 -10.01 -34.37 7.12
N TYR A 137 -10.08 -34.76 5.83
CA TYR A 137 -8.96 -34.54 4.90
C TYR A 137 -8.62 -33.06 4.74
N VAL A 138 -9.62 -32.18 4.63
CA VAL A 138 -9.38 -30.73 4.50
C VAL A 138 -8.84 -30.14 5.81
N ASN A 139 -9.34 -30.58 6.96
CA ASN A 139 -8.84 -30.17 8.27
C ASN A 139 -7.38 -30.60 8.48
N HIS A 140 -7.05 -31.84 8.09
CA HIS A 140 -5.69 -32.34 8.15
C HIS A 140 -4.76 -31.55 7.21
N TYR A 141 -5.19 -31.29 5.98
CA TYR A 141 -4.46 -30.44 5.02
C TYR A 141 -4.20 -29.04 5.57
N ASN A 142 -5.22 -28.40 6.13
CA ASN A 142 -5.10 -27.03 6.64
C ASN A 142 -4.23 -26.95 7.89
N SER A 143 -4.42 -27.85 8.86
CA SER A 143 -3.68 -27.85 10.12
C SER A 143 -2.21 -28.23 9.91
N SER A 144 -1.95 -29.30 9.16
CA SER A 144 -0.58 -29.80 8.95
C SER A 144 0.25 -28.82 8.14
N LEU A 145 -0.28 -28.25 7.06
CA LEU A 145 0.46 -27.29 6.26
C LEU A 145 0.69 -25.96 6.98
N ARG A 146 -0.24 -25.52 7.85
CA ARG A 146 0.02 -24.37 8.74
C ARG A 146 1.14 -24.68 9.72
N SER A 147 1.14 -25.85 10.34
CA SER A 147 2.20 -26.29 11.27
C SER A 147 3.57 -26.37 10.59
N ILE A 148 3.65 -26.94 9.39
CA ILE A 148 4.89 -26.99 8.60
C ILE A 148 5.33 -25.57 8.24
N LEU A 149 4.42 -24.71 7.79
CA LEU A 149 4.75 -23.30 7.48
C LEU A 149 5.23 -22.53 8.72
N ASP A 150 4.66 -22.80 9.89
CA ASP A 150 5.10 -22.22 11.16
C ASP A 150 6.50 -22.67 11.57
N THR A 151 6.82 -23.94 11.30
CA THR A 151 8.15 -24.51 11.57
C THR A 151 9.22 -23.90 10.65
N HIS A 152 8.94 -23.84 9.35
CA HIS A 152 9.91 -23.38 8.33
C HIS A 152 9.98 -21.86 8.18
N ALA A 153 8.89 -21.14 8.50
CA ALA A 153 8.83 -19.69 8.35
C ALA A 153 7.90 -19.07 9.41
N PRO A 154 8.30 -19.04 10.69
CA PRO A 154 7.47 -18.51 11.78
C PRO A 154 7.13 -17.02 11.59
N VAL A 155 5.98 -16.61 12.13
CA VAL A 155 5.53 -15.22 12.08
C VAL A 155 6.48 -14.32 12.89
N LYS A 156 7.06 -13.32 12.23
CA LYS A 156 7.87 -12.29 12.86
C LYS A 156 7.08 -10.99 12.96
N THR A 157 7.19 -10.31 14.10
CA THR A 157 6.57 -9.00 14.32
C THR A 157 7.63 -7.91 14.29
N ARG A 158 7.38 -6.81 13.56
CA ARG A 158 8.25 -5.63 13.55
C ARG A 158 7.44 -4.35 13.60
N THR A 159 7.91 -3.39 14.40
CA THR A 159 7.37 -2.02 14.39
C THR A 159 8.02 -1.25 13.25
N VAL A 160 7.21 -0.72 12.34
CA VAL A 160 7.67 0.07 11.19
C VAL A 160 7.03 1.45 11.19
N THR A 161 7.77 2.42 10.66
CA THR A 161 7.23 3.73 10.27
C THR A 161 7.19 3.78 8.75
N PHE A 162 6.04 4.13 8.20
CA PHE A 162 5.92 4.35 6.77
C PHE A 162 6.26 5.81 6.47
N SER A 163 7.51 6.07 6.11
CA SER A 163 7.87 7.34 5.45
C SER A 163 7.59 7.20 3.96
N ARG A 164 7.07 8.24 3.32
CA ARG A 164 7.04 8.31 1.86
C ARG A 164 8.49 8.30 1.36
N SER A 165 8.92 7.19 0.76
CA SER A 165 10.20 7.16 0.06
C SER A 165 10.05 7.96 -1.24
N ALA A 166 10.94 8.91 -1.48
CA ALA A 166 11.03 9.57 -2.77
C ALA A 166 11.35 8.52 -3.85
N PRO A 167 10.44 8.24 -4.82
CA PRO A 167 10.61 7.16 -5.78
C PRO A 167 11.79 7.40 -6.74
N TRP A 168 12.17 8.67 -6.92
CA TRP A 168 13.33 9.10 -7.68
C TRP A 168 14.66 8.98 -6.90
N PHE A 169 14.65 8.55 -5.63
CA PHE A 169 15.85 8.42 -4.81
C PHE A 169 16.54 7.06 -5.03
N THR A 170 17.49 7.06 -5.96
CA THR A 170 18.18 5.86 -6.46
C THR A 170 19.24 5.32 -5.50
N SER A 171 19.72 4.08 -5.75
CA SER A 171 20.89 3.51 -5.05
C SER A 171 22.15 4.36 -5.22
N GLU A 172 22.32 4.97 -6.40
CA GLU A 172 23.40 5.91 -6.68
C GLU A 172 23.37 7.12 -5.73
N LEU A 173 22.20 7.76 -5.60
CA LEU A 173 22.03 8.90 -4.70
C LEU A 173 22.27 8.51 -3.24
N ARG A 174 21.91 7.28 -2.83
CA ARG A 174 22.26 6.76 -1.51
C ARG A 174 23.78 6.68 -1.32
N ARG A 175 24.51 6.13 -2.30
CA ARG A 175 25.98 6.04 -2.25
C ARG A 175 26.63 7.43 -2.21
N MET A 176 26.17 8.36 -3.05
CA MET A 176 26.64 9.75 -3.04
C MET A 176 26.39 10.44 -1.71
N LYS A 177 25.22 10.23 -1.09
CA LYS A 177 24.92 10.76 0.24
C LYS A 177 25.88 10.22 1.31
N THR A 178 26.15 8.92 1.30
CA THR A 178 27.12 8.29 2.22
C THR A 178 28.53 8.86 2.04
N ALA A 179 29.00 9.00 0.80
CA ALA A 179 30.29 9.61 0.49
C ALA A 179 30.36 11.08 0.97
N GLY A 180 29.28 11.84 0.79
CA GLY A 180 29.17 13.21 1.28
C GLY A 180 29.30 13.32 2.79
N ARG A 181 28.68 12.41 3.55
CA ARG A 181 28.84 12.33 5.01
C ARG A 181 30.26 11.96 5.44
N ALA A 182 30.97 11.14 4.67
CA ALA A 182 32.38 10.85 4.94
C ALA A 182 33.26 12.10 4.79
N LEU A 183 33.07 12.85 3.68
CA LEU A 183 33.78 14.12 3.44
C LEU A 183 33.43 15.19 4.47
N GLU A 184 32.16 15.28 4.89
CA GLU A 184 31.71 16.19 5.95
C GLU A 184 32.44 15.91 7.27
N ARG A 185 32.46 14.65 7.71
CA ARG A 185 33.15 14.25 8.94
C ARG A 185 34.65 14.51 8.88
N GLN A 186 35.27 14.25 7.73
CA GLN A 186 36.69 14.55 7.51
C GLN A 186 36.96 16.06 7.57
N PHE A 187 36.10 16.88 6.97
CA PHE A 187 36.22 18.34 7.06
C PHE A 187 36.07 18.81 8.51
N ILE A 188 35.05 18.34 9.24
CA ILE A 188 34.82 18.70 10.65
C ILE A 188 36.01 18.31 11.52
N SER A 189 36.57 17.10 11.35
CA SER A 189 37.67 16.62 12.19
C SER A 189 39.00 17.29 11.90
N SER A 190 39.28 17.62 10.64
CA SER A 190 40.57 18.17 10.23
C SER A 190 40.64 19.69 10.22
N GLY A 191 39.51 20.38 10.03
CA GLY A 191 39.45 21.84 9.84
C GLY A 191 40.13 22.36 8.57
N LEU A 192 40.73 21.49 7.74
CA LEU A 192 41.55 21.91 6.60
C LEU A 192 40.71 22.45 5.43
N LEU A 193 41.21 23.52 4.80
CA LEU A 193 40.55 24.16 3.66
C LEU A 193 40.35 23.20 2.47
N VAL A 194 41.31 22.30 2.23
CA VAL A 194 41.24 21.31 1.14
C VAL A 194 40.07 20.34 1.33
N HIS A 195 39.81 19.91 2.56
CA HIS A 195 38.66 19.05 2.87
C HIS A 195 37.34 19.81 2.79
N LYS A 196 37.33 21.09 3.21
CA LYS A 196 36.18 21.99 2.99
C LYS A 196 35.85 22.13 1.51
N GLN A 197 36.86 22.31 0.65
CA GLN A 197 36.69 22.42 -0.80
C GLN A 197 36.20 21.09 -1.41
N ALA A 198 36.77 19.96 -1.00
CA ALA A 198 36.33 18.64 -1.44
C ALA A 198 34.87 18.37 -1.08
N TYR A 199 34.47 18.65 0.17
CA TYR A 199 33.10 18.55 0.64
C TYR A 199 32.14 19.43 -0.17
N ARG A 200 32.49 20.72 -0.37
CA ARG A 200 31.68 21.65 -1.17
C ARG A 200 31.53 21.20 -2.63
N LYS A 201 32.61 20.75 -3.26
CA LYS A 201 32.59 20.19 -4.62
C LYS A 201 31.62 19.00 -4.69
N HIS A 202 31.69 18.09 -3.73
CA HIS A 202 30.80 16.93 -3.65
C HIS A 202 29.34 17.34 -3.47
N GLN A 203 29.04 18.29 -2.58
CA GLN A 203 27.67 18.75 -2.35
C GLN A 203 27.03 19.34 -3.63
N ARG A 204 27.79 20.10 -4.43
CA ARG A 204 27.30 20.62 -5.72
C ARG A 204 27.00 19.50 -6.71
N THR A 205 27.90 18.53 -6.83
CA THR A 205 27.69 17.35 -7.69
C THR A 205 26.47 16.55 -7.24
N TYR A 206 26.32 16.33 -5.94
CA TYR A 206 25.18 15.63 -5.36
C TYR A 206 23.87 16.38 -5.59
N SER A 207 23.83 17.70 -5.40
CA SER A 207 22.66 18.54 -5.68
C SER A 207 22.23 18.44 -7.15
N ARG A 208 23.18 18.51 -8.10
CA ARG A 208 22.91 18.33 -9.53
C ARG A 208 22.36 16.94 -9.84
N ALA A 209 22.94 15.88 -9.27
CA ALA A 209 22.46 14.52 -9.44
C ALA A 209 21.05 14.32 -8.88
N LEU A 210 20.75 14.95 -7.72
CA LEU A 210 19.43 14.92 -7.10
C LEU A 210 18.38 15.55 -8.01
N THR A 211 18.66 16.75 -8.53
CA THR A 211 17.80 17.46 -9.47
C THR A 211 17.61 16.66 -10.76
N ALA A 212 18.69 16.12 -11.33
CA ALA A 212 18.63 15.30 -12.54
C ALA A 212 17.78 14.04 -12.37
N ALA A 213 17.96 13.30 -11.27
CA ALA A 213 17.17 12.11 -10.97
C ALA A 213 15.68 12.42 -10.78
N ARG A 214 15.37 13.51 -10.06
CA ARG A 214 13.99 13.98 -9.86
C ARG A 214 13.35 14.36 -11.19
N SER A 215 14.04 15.16 -12.01
CA SER A 215 13.57 15.57 -13.33
C SER A 215 13.36 14.37 -14.23
N HIS A 216 14.34 13.48 -14.35
CA HIS A 216 14.25 12.26 -15.16
C HIS A 216 13.03 11.40 -14.79
N TYR A 217 12.80 11.18 -13.49
CA TYR A 217 11.67 10.41 -13.02
C TYR A 217 10.33 11.01 -13.46
N PHE A 218 10.13 12.32 -13.25
CA PHE A 218 8.88 12.97 -13.64
C PHE A 218 8.73 13.10 -15.16
N SER A 219 9.82 13.36 -15.88
CA SER A 219 9.82 13.36 -17.35
C SER A 219 9.42 11.99 -17.91
N LEU A 220 9.96 10.90 -17.38
CA LEU A 220 9.60 9.54 -17.78
C LEU A 220 8.12 9.23 -17.47
N LYS A 221 7.66 9.67 -16.30
CA LYS A 221 6.26 9.47 -15.89
C LYS A 221 5.28 10.18 -16.84
N ILE A 222 5.60 11.42 -17.21
CA ILE A 222 4.83 12.23 -18.17
C ILE A 222 4.90 11.61 -19.57
N SER A 223 6.10 11.20 -20.03
CA SER A 223 6.25 10.60 -21.36
C SER A 223 5.50 9.27 -21.50
N ASN A 224 5.49 8.45 -20.45
CA ASN A 224 4.75 7.18 -20.42
C ASN A 224 3.23 7.38 -20.38
N SER A 225 2.76 8.59 -20.09
CA SER A 225 1.34 8.96 -20.10
C SER A 225 0.92 9.67 -21.40
N ARG A 226 1.78 9.73 -22.43
CA ARG A 226 1.44 10.32 -23.75
C ARG A 226 0.22 9.63 -24.36
N GLY A 227 -0.74 10.43 -24.81
CA GLY A 227 -2.00 9.95 -25.39
C GLY A 227 -3.12 9.68 -24.39
N ASN A 228 -2.87 9.77 -23.07
CA ASN A 228 -3.88 9.59 -22.03
C ASN A 228 -3.95 10.80 -21.09
N SER A 229 -4.66 11.84 -21.51
CA SER A 229 -4.83 13.09 -20.75
C SER A 229 -5.37 12.85 -19.34
N LYS A 230 -6.30 11.91 -19.17
CA LYS A 230 -6.88 11.56 -17.87
C LYS A 230 -5.83 11.03 -16.88
N GLN A 231 -4.92 10.17 -17.35
CA GLN A 231 -3.82 9.64 -16.54
C GLN A 231 -2.84 10.76 -16.15
N LEU A 232 -2.45 11.61 -17.11
CA LEU A 232 -1.58 12.75 -16.84
C LEU A 232 -2.15 13.70 -15.78
N PHE A 233 -3.43 14.10 -15.92
CA PHE A 233 -4.09 14.96 -14.94
C PHE A 233 -4.26 14.28 -13.58
N SER A 234 -4.48 12.97 -13.54
CA SER A 234 -4.51 12.21 -12.28
C SER A 234 -3.14 12.25 -11.58
N GLU A 235 -2.06 12.09 -12.33
CA GLU A 235 -0.70 12.15 -11.78
C GLU A 235 -0.33 13.55 -11.27
N ILE A 236 -0.65 14.62 -12.02
CA ILE A 236 -0.44 15.99 -11.57
C ILE A 236 -1.24 16.27 -10.30
N ASN A 237 -2.52 15.88 -10.27
CA ASN A 237 -3.35 16.01 -9.07
C ASN A 237 -2.76 15.27 -7.87
N SER A 238 -2.16 14.09 -8.08
CA SER A 238 -1.49 13.35 -7.00
C SER A 238 -0.24 14.04 -6.42
N LEU A 239 0.37 14.95 -7.19
CA LEU A 239 1.56 15.71 -6.77
C LEU A 239 1.20 17.03 -6.10
N VAL A 240 0.12 17.68 -6.54
CA VAL A 240 -0.28 19.01 -6.09
C VAL A 240 -1.27 18.93 -4.92
N LYS A 241 -2.14 17.93 -4.89
CA LYS A 241 -3.13 17.79 -3.82
C LYS A 241 -2.50 17.09 -2.61
N PRO A 242 -2.62 17.66 -1.39
CA PRO A 242 -2.33 16.93 -0.17
C PRO A 242 -3.15 15.64 -0.17
N SER A 243 -2.51 14.50 0.10
CA SER A 243 -3.27 13.26 0.23
C SER A 243 -4.25 13.43 1.38
N THR A 244 -5.54 13.41 1.08
CA THR A 244 -6.57 13.18 2.09
C THR A 244 -6.33 11.79 2.62
N TYR A 245 -5.60 11.71 3.73
CA TYR A 245 -5.48 10.48 4.47
C TYR A 245 -6.84 10.27 5.12
N THR A 246 -7.77 9.63 4.40
CA THR A 246 -8.92 9.03 5.04
C THR A 246 -8.37 7.80 5.74
N PRO A 247 -8.41 7.75 7.09
CA PRO A 247 -8.19 6.48 7.77
C PRO A 247 -9.20 5.51 7.16
N THR A 248 -8.74 4.42 6.57
CA THR A 248 -9.63 3.30 6.30
C THR A 248 -10.08 2.79 7.66
N ASP A 249 -11.26 3.24 8.08
CA ASP A 249 -11.93 2.68 9.24
C ASP A 249 -12.14 1.20 8.93
N THR A 250 -11.40 0.37 9.64
CA THR A 250 -11.46 -1.10 9.54
C THR A 250 -12.09 -1.66 10.80
N SER A 251 -12.91 -0.85 11.48
CA SER A 251 -13.71 -1.30 12.60
C SER A 251 -14.62 -2.45 12.19
N ILE A 252 -14.91 -3.32 13.17
CA ILE A 252 -15.86 -4.41 13.02
C ILE A 252 -17.22 -3.86 12.57
N ASP A 253 -17.64 -2.70 13.09
CA ASP A 253 -18.85 -2.01 12.66
C ASP A 253 -18.84 -1.68 11.17
N HIS A 254 -17.74 -1.11 10.65
CA HIS A 254 -17.61 -0.82 9.23
C HIS A 254 -17.71 -2.09 8.36
N CYS A 255 -17.09 -3.19 8.78
CA CYS A 255 -17.20 -4.49 8.12
C CYS A 255 -18.65 -5.01 8.14
N ASN A 256 -19.32 -4.96 9.29
CA ASN A 256 -20.70 -5.41 9.45
C ASN A 256 -21.68 -4.57 8.62
N ARG A 257 -21.44 -3.25 8.49
CA ARG A 257 -22.22 -2.38 7.61
C ARG A 257 -22.12 -2.82 6.14
N PHE A 258 -20.94 -3.19 5.67
CA PHE A 258 -20.78 -3.75 4.33
C PHE A 258 -21.51 -5.08 4.17
N MET A 259 -21.35 -5.99 5.13
CA MET A 259 -22.00 -7.30 5.13
C MET A 259 -23.52 -7.16 5.06
N ASN A 260 -24.11 -6.41 5.99
CA ASN A 260 -25.55 -6.13 6.03
C ASN A 260 -26.04 -5.48 4.74
N PHE A 261 -25.29 -4.52 4.18
CA PHE A 261 -25.67 -3.89 2.91
C PHE A 261 -25.74 -4.90 1.76
N PHE A 262 -24.77 -5.80 1.63
CA PHE A 262 -24.78 -6.81 0.57
C PHE A 262 -25.87 -7.85 0.76
N ILE A 263 -26.08 -8.34 1.99
CA ILE A 263 -27.16 -9.29 2.33
C ILE A 263 -28.52 -8.69 2.01
N ASN A 264 -28.82 -7.50 2.53
CA ASN A 264 -30.10 -6.83 2.31
C ASN A 264 -30.35 -6.54 0.83
N LYS A 265 -29.29 -6.22 0.08
CA LYS A 265 -29.40 -6.02 -1.36
C LYS A 265 -29.79 -7.31 -2.09
N VAL A 266 -29.21 -8.46 -1.72
CA VAL A 266 -29.58 -9.76 -2.30
C VAL A 266 -31.03 -10.09 -1.96
N ALA A 267 -31.42 -9.95 -0.68
CA ALA A 267 -32.80 -10.19 -0.24
C ALA A 267 -33.81 -9.31 -0.98
N SER A 268 -33.49 -8.02 -1.17
CA SER A 268 -34.32 -7.08 -1.92
C SER A 268 -34.45 -7.49 -3.40
N ILE A 269 -33.36 -7.90 -4.05
CA ILE A 269 -33.42 -8.41 -5.44
C ILE A 269 -34.29 -9.66 -5.51
N GLN A 270 -34.10 -10.62 -4.61
CA GLN A 270 -34.89 -11.85 -4.56
C GLN A 270 -36.39 -11.55 -4.39
N SER A 271 -36.75 -10.61 -3.52
CA SER A 271 -38.14 -10.18 -3.32
C SER A 271 -38.76 -9.46 -4.52
N ALA A 272 -37.93 -8.85 -5.37
CA ALA A 272 -38.37 -8.08 -6.54
C ALA A 272 -38.44 -8.93 -7.82
N LEU A 273 -37.90 -10.15 -7.81
CA LEU A 273 -38.06 -11.09 -8.91
C LEU A 273 -39.52 -11.55 -8.94
N PRO A 274 -40.18 -11.48 -10.11
CA PRO A 274 -41.55 -11.96 -10.22
C PRO A 274 -41.57 -13.45 -9.84
N VAL A 275 -42.47 -13.81 -8.93
CA VAL A 275 -42.83 -15.22 -8.72
C VAL A 275 -43.38 -15.67 -10.06
N ILE A 276 -42.62 -16.49 -10.79
CA ILE A 276 -43.19 -17.26 -11.89
C ILE A 276 -44.18 -18.18 -11.20
N ALA A 277 -45.46 -17.76 -11.15
CA ALA A 277 -46.54 -18.68 -10.89
C ALA A 277 -46.34 -19.77 -11.95
N GLU A 278 -46.10 -21.00 -11.50
CA GLU A 278 -46.10 -22.17 -12.37
C GLU A 278 -47.46 -22.19 -13.07
N SER A 279 -47.53 -21.58 -14.25
CA SER A 279 -48.53 -21.96 -15.24
C SER A 279 -48.25 -23.42 -15.50
N GLN A 280 -49.14 -24.28 -15.02
CA GLN A 280 -49.20 -25.72 -15.31
C GLN A 280 -49.48 -25.95 -16.80
N ASP A 281 -48.73 -25.32 -17.69
CA ASP A 281 -48.55 -25.82 -19.03
C ASP A 281 -47.49 -26.90 -18.91
N ASP A 282 -47.97 -28.14 -18.93
CA ASP A 282 -47.23 -29.39 -18.88
C ASP A 282 -46.28 -29.47 -20.07
N ILE A 283 -45.19 -28.70 -20.04
CA ILE A 283 -44.03 -28.91 -20.89
C ILE A 283 -43.40 -30.18 -20.36
N THR A 284 -43.89 -31.30 -20.87
CA THR A 284 -43.21 -32.59 -20.86
C THR A 284 -41.89 -32.42 -21.64
N LEU A 285 -40.92 -31.75 -21.01
CA LEU A 285 -39.53 -31.92 -21.36
C LEU A 285 -39.29 -33.43 -21.30
N PRO A 286 -38.78 -34.06 -22.37
CA PRO A 286 -38.45 -35.48 -22.29
C PRO A 286 -37.48 -35.60 -21.15
N ILE A 287 -37.93 -36.22 -20.04
CA ILE A 287 -37.07 -36.62 -18.95
C ILE A 287 -36.21 -37.72 -19.55
N GLN A 288 -35.15 -37.34 -20.25
CA GLN A 288 -33.99 -38.18 -20.34
C GLN A 288 -33.56 -38.36 -18.89
N SER A 289 -33.88 -39.53 -18.36
CA SER A 289 -33.25 -40.12 -17.20
C SER A 289 -31.77 -40.34 -17.56
N ASN A 290 -31.05 -39.24 -17.72
CA ASN A 290 -29.60 -39.21 -17.68
C ASN A 290 -29.26 -39.51 -16.23
N SER A 291 -29.32 -40.79 -15.88
CA SER A 291 -28.77 -41.32 -14.65
C SER A 291 -27.34 -40.84 -14.60
N PHE A 292 -27.06 -39.97 -13.64
CA PHE A 292 -25.74 -39.41 -13.46
C PHE A 292 -24.81 -40.57 -13.09
N SER A 293 -24.03 -41.05 -14.06
CA SER A 293 -22.93 -41.98 -13.77
C SER A 293 -21.96 -41.23 -12.86
N ALA A 294 -21.63 -41.81 -11.71
CA ALA A 294 -20.78 -41.22 -10.68
C ALA A 294 -19.60 -40.39 -11.25
N LEU A 295 -19.28 -39.26 -10.61
CA LEU A 295 -18.12 -38.43 -10.98
C LEU A 295 -16.87 -39.32 -11.03
N SER A 296 -16.15 -39.25 -12.14
CA SER A 296 -14.94 -40.04 -12.33
C SER A 296 -13.82 -39.54 -11.43
N VAL A 297 -13.07 -40.48 -10.87
CA VAL A 297 -11.88 -40.19 -10.07
C VAL A 297 -10.83 -39.54 -10.96
N VAL A 298 -10.21 -38.48 -10.47
CA VAL A 298 -9.22 -37.69 -11.20
C VAL A 298 -7.81 -38.10 -10.79
N THR A 299 -6.90 -38.18 -11.77
CA THR A 299 -5.52 -38.53 -11.52
C THR A 299 -4.72 -37.34 -10.97
N GLN A 300 -3.64 -37.63 -10.26
CA GLN A 300 -2.73 -36.60 -9.74
C GLN A 300 -2.17 -35.71 -10.85
N SER A 301 -1.84 -36.28 -12.02
CA SER A 301 -1.29 -35.52 -13.15
C SER A 301 -2.28 -34.48 -13.70
N VAL A 302 -3.59 -34.78 -13.69
CA VAL A 302 -4.63 -33.83 -14.10
C VAL A 302 -4.74 -32.69 -13.09
N VAL A 303 -4.80 -33.02 -11.80
CA VAL A 303 -4.87 -32.01 -10.72
C VAL A 303 -3.64 -31.09 -10.75
N GLU A 304 -2.46 -31.67 -10.91
CA GLU A 304 -1.20 -30.92 -10.99
C GLU A 304 -1.19 -29.97 -12.20
N LYS A 305 -1.63 -30.44 -13.37
CA LYS A 305 -1.75 -29.61 -14.58
C LYS A 305 -2.70 -28.43 -14.38
N ILE A 306 -3.87 -28.68 -13.77
CA ILE A 306 -4.85 -27.64 -13.44
C ILE A 306 -4.20 -26.60 -12.52
N ILE A 307 -3.62 -27.03 -11.39
CA ILE A 307 -2.98 -26.12 -10.43
C ILE A 307 -1.87 -25.29 -11.08
N LYS A 308 -1.03 -25.91 -11.92
CA LYS A 308 0.05 -25.21 -12.63
C LYS A 308 -0.49 -24.12 -13.56
N SER A 309 -1.58 -24.37 -14.28
CA SER A 309 -2.22 -23.42 -15.21
C SER A 309 -2.98 -22.26 -14.55
N MET A 310 -3.46 -22.43 -13.32
CA MET A 310 -4.22 -21.39 -12.61
C MET A 310 -3.34 -20.22 -12.19
N ASN A 311 -3.91 -19.03 -11.99
CA ASN A 311 -3.18 -17.92 -11.38
C ASN A 311 -2.91 -18.20 -9.89
N ALA A 312 -1.78 -17.72 -9.36
CA ALA A 312 -1.47 -17.82 -7.94
C ALA A 312 -2.32 -16.83 -7.11
N SER A 313 -3.56 -17.22 -6.80
CA SER A 313 -4.49 -16.40 -6.01
C SER A 313 -4.59 -16.92 -4.57
N THR A 314 -3.92 -16.24 -3.64
CA THR A 314 -3.95 -16.61 -2.21
C THR A 314 -5.15 -16.00 -1.50
N CYS A 315 -5.85 -16.83 -0.75
CA CYS A 315 -6.86 -16.47 0.23
C CYS A 315 -6.23 -16.45 1.64
N VAL A 316 -6.77 -15.64 2.54
CA VAL A 316 -6.35 -15.65 3.96
C VAL A 316 -6.71 -16.97 4.67
N LEU A 317 -7.72 -17.68 4.16
CA LEU A 317 -8.12 -19.00 4.65
C LEU A 317 -7.17 -20.11 4.18
N ASP A 318 -6.33 -19.86 3.17
CA ASP A 318 -5.36 -20.85 2.71
C ASP A 318 -4.32 -21.14 3.81
N PRO A 319 -3.89 -22.40 3.98
CA PRO A 319 -2.89 -22.74 5.00
C PRO A 319 -1.49 -22.24 4.64
N LEU A 320 -1.24 -21.99 3.34
CA LEU A 320 0.00 -21.40 2.87
C LEU A 320 -0.20 -20.53 1.62
N PRO A 321 0.74 -19.61 1.32
CA PRO A 321 0.68 -18.82 0.10
C PRO A 321 0.68 -19.70 -1.15
N THR A 322 -0.21 -19.42 -2.10
CA THR A 322 -0.38 -20.21 -3.33
C THR A 322 0.90 -20.29 -4.17
N THR A 323 1.76 -19.28 -4.09
CA THR A 323 3.08 -19.30 -4.74
C THR A 323 3.96 -20.41 -4.17
N LEU A 324 4.01 -20.55 -2.85
CA LEU A 324 4.74 -21.63 -2.16
C LEU A 324 4.11 -23.00 -2.43
N LEU A 325 2.78 -23.07 -2.52
CA LEU A 325 2.05 -24.28 -2.89
C LEU A 325 2.47 -24.76 -4.28
N LYS A 326 2.52 -23.86 -5.25
CA LYS A 326 2.94 -24.16 -6.62
C LYS A 326 4.41 -24.57 -6.70
N SER A 327 5.29 -23.94 -5.92
CA SER A 327 6.70 -24.34 -5.84
C SER A 327 6.91 -25.74 -5.24
N SER A 328 5.96 -26.18 -4.42
CA SER A 328 6.00 -27.46 -3.68
C SER A 328 4.95 -28.46 -4.20
N ILE A 329 4.49 -28.26 -5.44
CA ILE A 329 3.31 -28.96 -5.94
C ILE A 329 3.50 -30.47 -6.04
N THR A 330 4.71 -30.94 -6.34
CA THR A 330 5.01 -32.37 -6.44
C THR A 330 4.80 -33.09 -5.11
N ALA A 331 5.09 -32.43 -3.99
CA ALA A 331 4.87 -32.96 -2.65
C ALA A 331 3.41 -32.82 -2.19
N ILE A 332 2.75 -31.70 -2.49
CA ILE A 332 1.39 -31.39 -1.99
C ILE A 332 0.29 -32.06 -2.83
N CYS A 333 0.51 -32.25 -4.13
CA CYS A 333 -0.54 -32.70 -5.06
C CYS A 333 -1.21 -34.02 -4.66
N PRO A 334 -0.52 -35.07 -4.15
CA PRO A 334 -1.17 -36.30 -3.71
C PRO A 334 -2.31 -36.06 -2.69
N LEU A 335 -2.07 -35.18 -1.72
CA LEU A 335 -3.05 -34.84 -0.69
C LEU A 335 -4.23 -34.05 -1.28
N ILE A 336 -3.96 -33.08 -2.15
CA ILE A 336 -5.02 -32.32 -2.86
C ILE A 336 -5.87 -33.26 -3.72
N THR A 337 -5.24 -34.16 -4.47
CA THR A 337 -5.94 -35.14 -5.30
C THR A 337 -6.83 -36.06 -4.46
N THR A 338 -6.36 -36.47 -3.28
CA THR A 338 -7.17 -37.26 -2.34
C THR A 338 -8.39 -36.49 -1.86
N ILE A 339 -8.24 -35.22 -1.47
CA ILE A 339 -9.36 -34.34 -1.08
C ILE A 339 -10.38 -34.21 -2.21
N ILE A 340 -9.93 -33.91 -3.42
CA ILE A 340 -10.80 -33.73 -4.58
C ILE A 340 -11.56 -35.01 -4.86
N ASN A 341 -10.87 -36.15 -4.95
CA ASN A 341 -11.51 -37.42 -5.25
C ASN A 341 -12.47 -37.86 -4.16
N GLN A 342 -12.17 -37.57 -2.89
CA GLN A 342 -13.11 -37.83 -1.79
C GLN A 342 -14.35 -36.95 -1.90
N SER A 343 -14.18 -35.65 -2.20
CA SER A 343 -15.29 -34.72 -2.44
C SER A 343 -16.18 -35.17 -3.61
N LEU A 344 -15.58 -35.64 -4.71
CA LEU A 344 -16.33 -36.15 -5.87
C LEU A 344 -17.08 -37.45 -5.54
N ARG A 345 -16.46 -38.37 -4.80
CA ARG A 345 -17.10 -39.62 -4.35
C ARG A 345 -18.29 -39.37 -3.43
N ASP A 346 -18.10 -38.49 -2.46
CA ASP A 346 -19.13 -38.14 -1.47
C ASP A 346 -20.17 -37.17 -2.06
N SER A 347 -19.95 -36.67 -3.29
CA SER A 347 -20.76 -35.64 -3.94
C SER A 347 -20.98 -34.40 -3.05
N GLN A 348 -19.98 -34.08 -2.23
CA GLN A 348 -20.06 -33.04 -1.21
C GLN A 348 -18.84 -32.12 -1.27
N VAL A 349 -19.07 -30.81 -1.30
CA VAL A 349 -18.02 -29.81 -1.08
C VAL A 349 -17.89 -29.55 0.43
N PRO A 350 -16.69 -29.73 1.03
CA PRO A 350 -16.46 -29.42 2.45
C PRO A 350 -16.83 -27.98 2.80
N PRO A 351 -17.47 -27.71 3.95
CA PRO A 351 -17.85 -26.35 4.36
C PRO A 351 -16.69 -25.36 4.33
N SER A 352 -15.51 -25.75 4.83
CA SER A 352 -14.31 -24.91 4.81
C SER A 352 -13.81 -24.53 3.41
N LEU A 353 -14.21 -25.27 2.37
CA LEU A 353 -13.93 -24.92 0.98
C LEU A 353 -15.04 -24.05 0.38
N LYS A 354 -16.25 -24.06 0.94
CA LYS A 354 -17.34 -23.15 0.54
C LYS A 354 -17.20 -21.75 1.14
N THR A 355 -16.62 -21.63 2.33
CA THR A 355 -16.45 -20.36 3.03
C THR A 355 -15.54 -19.42 2.24
N ALA A 356 -16.03 -18.22 1.95
CA ALA A 356 -15.30 -17.19 1.20
C ALA A 356 -15.10 -15.92 2.02
N VAL A 357 -13.95 -15.27 1.87
CA VAL A 357 -13.74 -13.94 2.45
C VAL A 357 -14.22 -12.88 1.47
N ILE A 358 -15.22 -12.10 1.88
CA ILE A 358 -15.75 -11.00 1.06
C ILE A 358 -14.80 -9.80 1.12
N HIS A 359 -14.31 -9.37 -0.04
CA HIS A 359 -13.50 -8.18 -0.17
C HIS A 359 -14.25 -7.12 -0.99
N PRO A 360 -14.77 -6.05 -0.35
CA PRO A 360 -15.44 -4.97 -1.05
C PRO A 360 -14.44 -4.17 -1.90
N TYR A 361 -14.65 -4.15 -3.21
CA TYR A 361 -13.87 -3.30 -4.12
C TYR A 361 -14.73 -2.20 -4.73
N LEU A 362 -14.20 -0.98 -4.76
CA LEU A 362 -14.89 0.14 -5.40
C LEU A 362 -15.08 -0.15 -6.90
N LYS A 363 -16.29 0.03 -7.41
CA LYS A 363 -16.65 -0.24 -8.82
C LYS A 363 -15.82 0.58 -9.79
N LYS A 364 -15.48 1.82 -9.44
CA LYS A 364 -14.62 2.72 -10.21
C LYS A 364 -13.81 3.60 -9.24
N PRO A 365 -12.52 3.88 -9.51
CA PRO A 365 -11.68 4.68 -8.61
C PRO A 365 -12.17 6.11 -8.34
N SER A 366 -13.04 6.66 -9.20
CA SER A 366 -13.56 8.02 -9.10
C SER A 366 -14.82 8.15 -8.26
N LEU A 367 -15.38 7.03 -7.76
CA LEU A 367 -16.59 7.04 -6.96
C LEU A 367 -16.29 7.39 -5.51
N ASP A 368 -17.26 7.97 -4.81
CA ASP A 368 -17.13 8.28 -3.39
C ASP A 368 -16.99 6.98 -2.57
N PRO A 369 -15.87 6.79 -1.83
CA PRO A 369 -15.64 5.63 -0.97
C PRO A 369 -16.60 5.53 0.23
N ASN A 370 -17.31 6.59 0.59
CA ASN A 370 -18.23 6.60 1.73
C ASN A 370 -19.60 5.97 1.41
N ILE A 371 -19.88 5.72 0.12
CA ILE A 371 -21.16 5.17 -0.33
C ILE A 371 -21.02 3.67 -0.59
N LEU A 372 -21.68 2.85 0.24
CA LEU A 372 -21.60 1.38 0.18
C LEU A 372 -22.05 0.81 -1.19
N ALA A 373 -23.05 1.42 -1.83
CA ALA A 373 -23.55 1.03 -3.14
C ALA A 373 -22.51 1.12 -4.27
N HIS A 374 -21.41 1.87 -4.06
CA HIS A 374 -20.32 1.97 -5.01
C HIS A 374 -19.37 0.77 -4.99
N TYR A 375 -19.53 -0.19 -4.08
CA TYR A 375 -18.66 -1.35 -3.97
C TYR A 375 -19.26 -2.60 -4.64
N ARG A 376 -18.37 -3.54 -5.01
CA ARG A 376 -18.68 -4.90 -5.43
C ARG A 376 -18.19 -5.86 -4.35
N PRO A 377 -19.01 -6.81 -3.89
CA PRO A 377 -18.56 -7.87 -3.02
C PRO A 377 -17.80 -8.91 -3.87
N VAL A 378 -16.48 -8.99 -3.72
CA VAL A 378 -15.68 -10.03 -4.39
C VAL A 378 -15.39 -11.13 -3.39
N SER A 379 -15.94 -12.32 -3.65
CA SER A 379 -15.73 -13.51 -2.83
C SER A 379 -14.35 -14.11 -3.11
N LYS A 380 -13.51 -14.20 -2.09
CA LYS A 380 -12.20 -14.86 -2.15
C LYS A 380 -12.30 -16.24 -1.50
N LEU A 381 -12.48 -17.25 -2.35
CA LEU A 381 -12.48 -18.66 -1.93
C LEU A 381 -11.06 -19.18 -1.70
N PRO A 382 -10.89 -20.17 -0.80
CA PRO A 382 -9.68 -20.98 -0.68
C PRO A 382 -9.23 -21.51 -2.03
N PHE A 383 -7.92 -21.58 -2.25
CA PHE A 383 -7.37 -21.99 -3.52
C PHE A 383 -7.85 -23.39 -3.94
N ILE A 384 -7.96 -24.32 -2.99
CA ILE A 384 -8.43 -25.70 -3.25
C ILE A 384 -9.89 -25.74 -3.72
N SER A 385 -10.76 -24.84 -3.25
CA SER A 385 -12.14 -24.71 -3.77
C SER A 385 -12.14 -24.45 -5.27
N LYS A 386 -11.30 -23.51 -5.71
CA LYS A 386 -11.19 -23.15 -7.13
C LYS A 386 -10.62 -24.30 -7.98
N VAL A 387 -9.72 -25.11 -7.39
CA VAL A 387 -9.21 -26.31 -8.07
C VAL A 387 -10.33 -27.33 -8.24
N LEU A 388 -11.13 -27.57 -7.20
CA LEU A 388 -12.28 -28.47 -7.24
C LEU A 388 -13.31 -28.03 -8.30
N GLU A 389 -13.67 -26.74 -8.33
CA GLU A 389 -14.53 -26.17 -9.38
C GLU A 389 -13.98 -26.41 -10.79
N LYS A 390 -12.67 -26.20 -10.98
CA LYS A 390 -12.02 -26.41 -12.29
C LYS A 390 -11.96 -27.87 -12.70
N VAL A 391 -11.81 -28.78 -11.73
CA VAL A 391 -11.89 -30.22 -11.97
C VAL A 391 -13.28 -30.61 -12.43
N VAL A 392 -14.33 -30.12 -11.76
CA VAL A 392 -15.72 -30.41 -12.12
C VAL A 392 -16.13 -29.71 -13.42
N ALA A 393 -15.52 -28.59 -13.79
CA ALA A 393 -15.80 -27.91 -15.05
C ALA A 393 -15.00 -28.45 -16.26
N ALA A 394 -14.06 -29.39 -16.06
CA ALA A 394 -13.22 -29.90 -17.13
C ALA A 394 -14.02 -30.80 -18.10
N PRO A 395 -13.84 -30.70 -19.43
CA PRO A 395 -14.59 -31.50 -20.40
C PRO A 395 -14.39 -33.00 -20.15
N GLY A 396 -15.47 -33.69 -19.77
CA GLY A 396 -15.48 -35.08 -19.29
C GLY A 396 -16.33 -35.31 -18.04
N SER A 397 -16.78 -34.25 -17.37
CA SER A 397 -17.80 -34.27 -16.30
C SER A 397 -19.21 -33.97 -16.85
N PRO A 398 -20.29 -34.48 -16.22
CA PRO A 398 -21.64 -34.39 -16.78
C PRO A 398 -22.20 -32.95 -16.72
N PRO A 399 -23.18 -32.60 -17.58
CA PRO A 399 -23.66 -31.23 -17.74
C PRO A 399 -24.47 -30.73 -16.52
N GLU A 400 -24.25 -29.44 -16.20
CA GLU A 400 -25.03 -28.40 -15.49
C GLU A 400 -25.91 -28.70 -14.25
N CYS A 401 -26.35 -29.93 -13.96
CA CYS A 401 -27.33 -30.19 -12.90
C CYS A 401 -26.78 -30.24 -11.46
N LEU A 402 -25.46 -30.13 -11.24
CA LEU A 402 -24.89 -30.10 -9.88
C LEU A 402 -24.88 -28.70 -9.23
N MET A 403 -25.17 -27.62 -9.98
CA MET A 403 -25.05 -26.27 -9.45
C MET A 403 -25.97 -25.97 -8.25
N ASN A 404 -27.11 -26.65 -8.12
CA ASN A 404 -28.06 -26.37 -7.04
C ASN A 404 -27.68 -27.03 -5.69
N SER A 405 -26.91 -28.13 -5.67
CA SER A 405 -26.35 -28.71 -4.44
C SER A 405 -24.90 -28.26 -4.16
N TRP A 406 -24.30 -27.57 -5.14
CA TRP A 406 -22.95 -26.99 -5.10
C TRP A 406 -22.98 -25.46 -5.01
N CYS A 407 -24.09 -24.89 -4.55
CA CYS A 407 -24.15 -23.47 -4.21
C CYS A 407 -23.19 -23.18 -3.04
N PHE A 408 -22.36 -22.16 -3.25
CA PHE A 408 -21.55 -21.54 -2.21
C PHE A 408 -22.49 -20.75 -1.30
N ASP A 409 -22.98 -21.39 -0.25
CA ASP A 409 -23.67 -20.67 0.80
C ASP A 409 -22.66 -19.77 1.51
N ALA A 410 -22.93 -18.46 1.49
CA ALA A 410 -22.21 -17.50 2.30
C ALA A 410 -22.68 -17.67 3.74
N GLU A 411 -22.08 -18.60 4.48
CA GLU A 411 -22.28 -18.69 5.93
C GLU A 411 -21.37 -17.70 6.66
N GLU A 412 -21.95 -17.10 7.70
CA GLU A 412 -21.38 -16.12 8.62
C GLU A 412 -20.26 -16.73 9.48
N ASP A 413 -19.13 -16.02 9.58
CA ASP A 413 -18.19 -16.07 10.71
C ASP A 413 -17.43 -14.74 10.82
#